data_AF-G3N477-F1
#
_entry.id   AF-G3N477-F1
#
_cell.length_a   1.000
_cell.length_b   1.000
_cell.length_c   1.000
_cell.angle_alpha   90.00
_cell.angle_beta   90.00
_cell.angle_gamma   90.00
#
_symmetry.space_group_name_H-M   'P 1'
#
loop_
_entity.id
_entity.type
_entity.pdbx_description
1 polymer ?
#
loop_
_entity_poly.entity_id
_entity_poly.type
_entity_poly.pdbx_seq_one_letter_code
_entity_poly.pdbx_strand_id
1 'polypeptide(L)'
;GVCISCDAGMCRSYFHVTCAQREGLLSEAAAEEEIADPFFAYCKQHADRFDRKWKRKNYLALQSYCKVSLQEREKQLTPEAQASQVKLPLTTYALHNALHARITTRLQQYRAKAELSRNTRPQAWVPREKLPRPLTSSASAIRKLMRKAELMGISTDIFPVDTSDTNASLDGRRKHKQPALTADFVNYYLERNMRMIQIQDNISEQKNLKDKLESEQEKLHVEYNKVSNTTQRMCRFGCMTFDIVLKLADSKKRMCF
;
A
#
# COMPACT_ATOMS: atom_id res chain seq x y z
N GLY A 1 10.73 -26.87 -6.74
CA GLY A 1 9.73 -27.64 -7.52
C GLY A 1 9.31 -26.81 -8.71
N VAL A 2 8.67 -27.43 -9.70
CA VAL A 2 8.07 -26.70 -10.84
C VAL A 2 6.90 -25.84 -10.32
N CYS A 3 6.79 -24.60 -10.80
CA CYS A 3 5.69 -23.69 -10.49
C CYS A 3 4.66 -23.71 -11.63
N ILE A 4 3.38 -23.68 -11.28
CA ILE A 4 2.25 -23.56 -12.20
C ILE A 4 1.37 -22.38 -11.80
N SER A 5 0.68 -21.79 -12.77
CA SER A 5 -0.30 -20.73 -12.59
C SER A 5 -1.67 -21.29 -12.23
N CYS A 6 -2.53 -20.45 -11.67
CA CYS A 6 -3.95 -20.73 -11.52
C CYS A 6 -4.66 -20.57 -12.88
N ASP A 7 -5.50 -21.52 -13.26
CA ASP A 7 -6.25 -21.48 -14.54
C ASP A 7 -7.54 -20.66 -14.49
N ALA A 8 -7.83 -20.03 -13.35
CA ALA A 8 -8.92 -19.08 -13.27
C ALA A 8 -8.51 -17.81 -14.04
N GLY A 9 -9.36 -17.40 -14.98
CA GLY A 9 -9.12 -16.22 -15.81
C GLY A 9 -8.71 -15.00 -14.97
N MET A 10 -7.64 -14.32 -15.41
CA MET A 10 -7.05 -13.15 -14.75
C MET A 10 -6.39 -13.38 -13.38
N CYS A 11 -6.37 -14.61 -12.85
CA CYS A 11 -5.67 -14.91 -11.60
C CYS A 11 -4.15 -14.94 -11.82
N ARG A 12 -3.40 -14.17 -11.01
CA ARG A 12 -1.92 -14.13 -11.04
C ARG A 12 -1.27 -14.98 -9.94
N SER A 13 -2.00 -15.95 -9.38
CA SER A 13 -1.47 -16.83 -8.35
C SER A 13 -0.59 -17.92 -8.95
N TYR A 14 0.58 -18.13 -8.37
CA TYR A 14 1.51 -19.20 -8.73
C TYR A 14 1.82 -20.06 -7.52
N PHE A 15 1.95 -21.37 -7.74
CA PHE A 15 2.28 -22.31 -6.68
C PHE A 15 3.06 -23.50 -7.22
N HIS A 16 3.83 -24.16 -6.36
CA HIS A 16 4.53 -25.39 -6.73
C HIS A 16 3.52 -26.50 -6.98
N VAL A 17 3.74 -27.33 -8.02
CA VAL A 17 2.88 -28.48 -8.34
C VAL A 17 2.71 -29.41 -7.13
N THR A 18 3.81 -29.70 -6.41
CA THR A 18 3.78 -30.56 -5.22
C THR A 18 3.01 -29.93 -4.04
N CYS A 19 3.05 -28.60 -3.92
CA CYS A 19 2.22 -27.90 -2.93
C CYS A 19 0.76 -27.92 -3.34
N ALA A 20 0.45 -27.77 -4.63
CA ALA A 20 -0.90 -27.84 -5.17
C ALA A 20 -1.55 -29.19 -4.88
N GLN A 21 -0.82 -30.27 -5.17
CA GLN A 21 -1.27 -31.64 -4.92
C GLN A 21 -1.55 -31.87 -3.43
N ARG A 22 -0.62 -31.46 -2.55
CA ARG A 22 -0.80 -31.58 -1.09
C ARG A 22 -1.99 -30.78 -0.57
N GLU A 23 -2.24 -29.61 -1.14
CA GLU A 23 -3.33 -28.73 -0.72
C GLU A 23 -4.67 -29.07 -1.40
N GLY A 24 -4.72 -30.05 -2.32
CA GLY A 24 -5.93 -30.45 -3.03
C GLY A 24 -6.38 -29.49 -4.13
N LEU A 25 -5.43 -28.79 -4.77
CA LEU A 25 -5.69 -27.74 -5.76
C LEU A 25 -5.66 -28.21 -7.22
N LEU A 26 -5.33 -29.49 -7.45
CA LEU A 26 -5.30 -30.10 -8.78
C LEU A 26 -6.62 -30.81 -9.08
N SER A 27 -7.09 -30.69 -10.32
CA SER A 27 -8.30 -31.32 -10.82
C SER A 27 -8.02 -31.97 -12.17
N GLU A 28 -8.75 -33.04 -12.42
CA GLU A 28 -8.75 -33.76 -13.69
C GLU A 28 -10.08 -33.46 -14.38
N ALA A 29 -10.03 -33.15 -15.67
CA ALA A 29 -11.23 -33.00 -16.48
C ALA A 29 -11.95 -34.34 -16.61
N ALA A 30 -13.28 -34.34 -16.54
CA ALA A 30 -14.05 -35.53 -16.87
C ALA A 30 -13.83 -35.88 -18.35
N ALA A 31 -13.72 -37.17 -18.68
CA ALA A 31 -13.36 -37.64 -20.01
C ALA A 31 -14.33 -37.21 -21.15
N GLU A 32 -15.48 -36.62 -20.81
CA GLU A 32 -16.49 -36.16 -21.76
C GLU A 32 -16.36 -34.67 -22.13
N GLU A 33 -15.52 -33.88 -21.44
CA GLU A 33 -15.31 -32.46 -21.77
C GLU A 33 -14.07 -32.30 -22.66
N GLU A 34 -14.23 -31.70 -23.86
CA GLU A 34 -13.13 -31.32 -24.78
C GLU A 34 -12.29 -30.16 -24.21
N ILE A 35 -11.64 -30.40 -23.07
CA ILE A 35 -10.71 -29.46 -22.45
C ILE A 35 -9.31 -29.70 -23.00
N ALA A 36 -8.64 -28.63 -23.43
CA ALA A 36 -7.32 -28.70 -24.05
C ALA A 36 -6.20 -29.22 -23.12
N ASP A 37 -6.34 -29.05 -21.80
CA ASP A 37 -5.45 -29.61 -20.79
C ASP A 37 -6.22 -30.59 -19.87
N PRO A 38 -5.87 -31.90 -19.88
CA PRO A 38 -6.48 -32.88 -18.99
C PRO A 38 -6.36 -32.54 -17.50
N PHE A 39 -5.36 -31.73 -17.12
CA PHE A 39 -5.11 -31.35 -15.73
C PHE A 39 -5.10 -29.84 -15.56
N PHE A 40 -5.95 -29.34 -14.67
CA PHE A 40 -6.02 -27.92 -14.35
C PHE A 40 -5.88 -27.68 -12.84
N ALA A 41 -5.51 -26.45 -12.48
CA ALA A 41 -5.19 -26.06 -11.12
C ALA A 41 -5.84 -24.73 -10.73
N TYR A 42 -6.56 -24.74 -9.61
CA TYR A 42 -7.16 -23.54 -9.05
C TYR A 42 -6.52 -23.18 -7.71
N CYS A 43 -6.24 -21.90 -7.49
CA CYS A 43 -5.71 -21.43 -6.22
C CYS A 43 -6.77 -21.57 -5.11
N LYS A 44 -6.37 -21.36 -3.85
CA LYS A 44 -7.27 -21.51 -2.69
C LYS A 44 -8.52 -20.61 -2.72
N GLN A 45 -8.51 -19.55 -3.52
CA GLN A 45 -9.64 -18.64 -3.68
C GLN A 45 -10.63 -19.14 -4.74
N HIS A 46 -10.17 -19.92 -5.71
CA HIS A 46 -10.98 -20.37 -6.86
C HIS A 46 -11.35 -21.84 -6.80
N ALA A 47 -10.59 -22.66 -6.07
CA ALA A 47 -10.95 -24.05 -5.82
C ALA A 47 -12.12 -24.13 -4.84
N ASP A 48 -13.09 -25.01 -5.12
CA ASP A 48 -14.18 -25.28 -4.19
C ASP A 48 -13.63 -25.74 -2.83
N ARG A 49 -14.27 -25.24 -1.75
CA ARG A 49 -13.80 -25.45 -0.39
C ARG A 49 -13.92 -26.92 0.02
N PHE A 50 -14.98 -27.61 -0.39
CA PHE A 50 -15.23 -29.00 -0.05
C PHE A 50 -14.33 -29.93 -0.86
N ASP A 51 -14.23 -29.72 -2.16
CA ASP A 51 -13.35 -30.51 -3.03
C ASP A 51 -11.90 -30.44 -2.59
N ARG A 52 -11.41 -29.22 -2.35
CA ARG A 52 -10.05 -29.01 -1.84
C ARG A 52 -9.80 -29.75 -0.54
N LYS A 53 -10.75 -29.69 0.40
CA LYS A 53 -10.64 -30.35 1.71
C LYS A 53 -10.64 -31.87 1.56
N TRP A 54 -11.50 -32.41 0.69
CA TRP A 54 -11.58 -33.85 0.42
C TRP A 54 -10.33 -34.37 -0.29
N LYS A 55 -9.89 -33.71 -1.36
CA LYS A 55 -8.65 -34.03 -2.10
C LYS A 55 -7.42 -33.99 -1.19
N ARG A 56 -7.31 -32.98 -0.32
CA ARG A 56 -6.24 -32.89 0.67
C ARG A 56 -6.26 -34.05 1.67
N LYS A 57 -7.44 -34.45 2.17
CA LYS A 57 -7.57 -35.62 3.04
C LYS A 57 -7.13 -36.90 2.33
N ASN A 58 -7.56 -37.10 1.09
CA ASN A 58 -7.17 -38.25 0.28
C ASN A 58 -5.65 -38.29 0.05
N TYR A 59 -5.03 -37.16 -0.31
CA TYR A 59 -3.58 -37.05 -0.43
C TYR A 59 -2.83 -37.45 0.85
N LEU A 60 -3.30 -36.97 2.01
CA LEU A 60 -2.67 -37.33 3.30
C LEU A 60 -2.84 -38.81 3.63
N ALA A 61 -4.02 -39.39 3.34
CA ALA A 61 -4.25 -40.82 3.49
C ALA A 61 -3.31 -41.63 2.59
N LEU A 62 -3.22 -41.29 1.30
CA LEU A 62 -2.31 -41.95 0.36
C LEU A 62 -0.85 -41.83 0.80
N GLN A 63 -0.42 -40.64 1.24
CA GLN A 63 0.92 -40.45 1.77
C GLN A 63 1.19 -41.32 3.00
N SER A 64 0.20 -41.48 3.88
CA SER A 64 0.31 -42.36 5.05
C SER A 64 0.46 -43.82 4.64
N TYR A 65 -0.35 -44.29 3.68
CA TYR A 65 -0.25 -45.65 3.12
C TYR A 65 1.11 -45.91 2.48
N CYS A 66 1.61 -44.99 1.65
CA CYS A 66 2.93 -45.14 1.04
C CYS A 66 4.05 -45.20 2.10
N LYS A 67 3.98 -44.37 3.16
CA LYS A 67 4.95 -44.40 4.25
C LYS A 67 4.92 -45.72 5.02
N VAL A 68 3.73 -46.22 5.36
CA VAL A 68 3.56 -47.49 6.07
C VAL A 68 4.06 -48.65 5.21
N SER A 69 3.69 -48.70 3.94
CA SER A 69 4.14 -49.74 3.01
C SER A 69 5.66 -49.74 2.81
N LEU A 70 6.30 -48.57 2.74
CA LEU A 70 7.77 -48.47 2.70
C LEU A 70 8.41 -48.97 4.01
N GLN A 71 7.85 -48.61 5.17
CA GLN A 71 8.35 -49.08 6.47
C GLN A 71 8.14 -50.59 6.67
N GLU A 72 7.02 -51.15 6.22
CA GLU A 72 6.78 -52.60 6.24
C GLU A 72 7.77 -53.32 5.34
N ARG A 73 8.04 -52.77 4.15
CA ARG A 73 9.05 -53.31 3.23
C ARG A 73 10.47 -53.22 3.78
N GLU A 74 10.81 -52.14 4.47
CA GLU A 74 12.09 -51.99 5.17
C GLU A 74 12.25 -52.99 6.33
N LYS A 75 11.18 -53.27 7.07
CA LYS A 75 11.18 -54.27 8.17
C LYS A 75 11.26 -55.71 7.67
N GLN A 76 10.73 -56.00 6.49
CA GLN A 76 10.77 -57.34 5.87
C GLN A 76 12.11 -57.65 5.18
N LEU A 77 13.01 -56.66 5.05
CA LEU A 77 14.35 -56.86 4.52
C LEU A 77 15.30 -57.31 5.65
N THR A 78 15.45 -58.62 5.82
CA THR A 78 16.62 -59.17 6.54
C THR A 78 17.90 -58.90 5.73
N PRO A 79 19.07 -58.73 6.37
CA PRO A 79 20.32 -58.39 5.69
C PRO A 79 20.73 -59.40 4.59
N GLU A 80 20.28 -60.65 4.69
CA GLU A 80 20.64 -61.73 3.77
C GLU A 80 19.71 -61.85 2.55
N ALA A 81 18.54 -61.22 2.55
CA ALA A 81 17.54 -61.35 1.47
C ALA A 81 17.64 -60.26 0.37
N GLN A 82 18.64 -59.39 0.41
CA GLN A 82 18.83 -58.36 -0.62
C GLN A 82 19.36 -58.92 -1.96
N ALA A 83 19.80 -60.19 -1.99
CA ALA A 83 20.30 -60.85 -3.21
C ALA A 83 19.23 -61.68 -3.97
N SER A 84 18.12 -62.06 -3.33
CA SER A 84 17.10 -62.95 -3.91
C SER A 84 15.76 -62.26 -4.10
N GLN A 85 15.73 -61.43 -5.14
CA GLN A 85 14.57 -60.88 -5.83
C GLN A 85 13.20 -61.53 -5.54
N VAL A 86 12.33 -60.74 -4.94
CA VAL A 86 10.89 -60.74 -5.22
C VAL A 86 10.71 -60.50 -6.73
N LYS A 87 10.34 -61.55 -7.46
CA LYS A 87 9.88 -61.48 -8.86
C LYS A 87 8.52 -60.76 -8.91
N LEU A 88 8.53 -59.46 -9.16
CA LEU A 88 7.45 -58.70 -9.81
C LEU A 88 8.11 -57.68 -10.76
N PRO A 89 7.50 -57.33 -11.90
CA PRO A 89 8.17 -57.20 -13.19
C PRO A 89 9.38 -56.26 -13.15
N LEU A 90 10.53 -56.84 -13.52
CA LEU A 90 11.88 -56.31 -13.53
C LEU A 90 12.06 -54.98 -14.29
N THR A 91 11.06 -54.52 -15.03
CA THR A 91 11.11 -53.31 -15.85
C THR A 91 10.81 -52.03 -15.06
N THR A 92 9.89 -52.04 -14.09
CA THR A 92 9.47 -50.80 -13.41
C THR A 92 10.43 -50.38 -12.29
N TYR A 93 10.95 -51.32 -11.50
CA TYR A 93 11.92 -51.01 -10.42
C TYR A 93 13.28 -50.56 -10.96
N ALA A 94 13.78 -51.18 -12.03
CA ALA A 94 15.03 -50.78 -12.67
C ALA A 94 14.93 -49.37 -13.27
N LEU A 95 13.80 -49.06 -13.94
CA LEU A 95 13.52 -47.72 -14.45
C LEU A 95 13.38 -46.69 -13.33
N HIS A 96 12.70 -47.04 -12.23
CA HIS A 96 12.57 -46.15 -11.06
C HIS A 96 13.93 -45.84 -10.42
N ASN A 97 14.79 -46.84 -10.24
CA ASN A 97 16.13 -46.67 -9.68
C ASN A 97 17.05 -45.86 -10.62
N ALA A 98 17.00 -46.11 -11.92
CA ALA A 98 17.74 -45.34 -12.92
C ALA A 98 17.26 -43.88 -12.97
N LEU A 99 15.96 -43.64 -12.88
CA LEU A 99 15.37 -42.31 -12.81
C LEU A 99 15.79 -41.60 -11.52
N HIS A 100 15.75 -42.28 -10.38
CA HIS A 100 16.18 -41.74 -9.09
C HIS A 100 17.68 -41.39 -9.10
N ALA A 101 18.53 -42.23 -9.69
CA ALA A 101 19.96 -41.95 -9.89
C ALA A 101 20.19 -40.72 -10.79
N ARG A 102 19.43 -40.58 -11.87
CA ARG A 102 19.50 -39.38 -12.73
C ARG A 102 19.05 -38.11 -12.00
N ILE A 103 17.95 -38.17 -11.26
CA ILE A 103 17.41 -37.04 -10.49
C ILE A 103 18.42 -36.60 -9.42
N THR A 104 18.99 -37.54 -8.67
CA THR A 104 19.99 -37.26 -7.62
C THR A 104 21.27 -36.67 -8.20
N THR A 105 21.77 -37.21 -9.31
CA THR A 105 22.94 -36.65 -10.02
C THR A 105 22.67 -35.21 -10.47
N ARG A 106 21.50 -34.96 -11.07
CA ARG A 106 21.14 -33.61 -11.54
C ARG A 106 20.95 -32.64 -10.37
N LEU A 107 20.38 -33.10 -9.25
CA LEU A 107 20.27 -32.33 -8.03
C LEU A 107 21.64 -31.95 -7.45
N GLN A 108 22.59 -32.89 -7.43
CA GLN A 108 23.97 -32.62 -7.01
C GLN A 108 24.65 -31.58 -7.91
N GLN A 109 24.48 -31.68 -9.23
CA GLN A 109 24.98 -30.68 -10.18
C GLN A 109 24.40 -29.28 -9.90
N TYR A 110 23.08 -29.16 -9.68
CA TYR A 110 22.47 -27.87 -9.33
C TYR A 110 22.96 -27.33 -8.00
N ARG A 111 23.16 -28.19 -6.99
CA ARG A 111 23.73 -27.80 -5.69
C ARG A 111 25.15 -27.28 -5.85
N ALA A 112 26.00 -28.00 -6.56
CA ALA A 112 27.38 -27.60 -6.85
C ALA A 112 27.43 -26.27 -7.62
N LYS A 113 26.57 -26.09 -8.63
CA LYS A 113 26.45 -24.83 -9.39
C LYS A 113 25.98 -23.68 -8.50
N ALA A 114 25.03 -23.92 -7.60
CA ALA A 114 24.52 -22.91 -6.67
C ALA A 114 25.51 -22.57 -5.55
N GLU A 115 26.40 -23.49 -5.19
CA GLU A 115 27.49 -23.25 -4.25
C GLU A 115 28.61 -22.46 -4.91
N LEU A 116 29.02 -22.87 -6.13
CA LEU A 116 29.97 -22.11 -6.93
C LEU A 116 29.47 -20.69 -7.17
N SER A 117 28.21 -20.50 -7.57
CA SER A 117 27.64 -19.17 -7.79
C SER A 117 27.51 -18.34 -6.53
N ARG A 118 27.39 -18.97 -5.34
CA ARG A 118 27.45 -18.26 -4.06
C ARG A 118 28.88 -17.82 -3.74
N ASN A 119 29.87 -18.66 -4.00
CA ASN A 119 31.28 -18.38 -3.70
C ASN A 119 31.93 -17.41 -4.70
N THR A 120 31.51 -17.42 -5.97
CA THR A 120 32.01 -16.52 -7.01
C THR A 120 31.22 -15.22 -7.11
N ARG A 121 30.12 -15.08 -6.36
CA ARG A 121 29.37 -13.83 -6.34
C ARG A 121 30.27 -12.75 -5.73
N PRO A 122 30.55 -11.65 -6.44
CA PRO A 122 31.24 -10.54 -5.81
C PRO A 122 30.44 -10.11 -4.60
N GLN A 123 31.13 -9.93 -3.47
CA GLN A 123 30.50 -9.40 -2.27
C GLN A 123 29.80 -8.11 -2.64
N ALA A 124 28.48 -8.06 -2.44
CA ALA A 124 27.74 -6.84 -2.66
C ALA A 124 28.40 -5.77 -1.81
N TRP A 125 28.71 -4.61 -2.39
CA TRP A 125 29.24 -3.51 -1.61
C TRP A 125 28.20 -3.15 -0.55
N VAL A 126 28.53 -3.42 0.72
CA VAL A 126 27.73 -3.05 1.87
C VAL A 126 28.52 -2.00 2.64
N PRO A 127 27.93 -0.83 2.97
CA PRO A 127 28.55 0.14 3.85
C PRO A 127 29.06 -0.55 5.13
N ARG A 128 30.36 -0.37 5.44
CA ARG A 128 30.98 -0.96 6.65
C ARG A 128 30.46 -0.35 7.95
N GLU A 129 29.93 0.86 7.85
CA GLU A 129 29.32 1.57 8.95
C GLU A 129 27.80 1.44 8.88
N LYS A 130 27.16 1.19 10.02
CA LYS A 130 25.69 1.14 10.12
C LYS A 130 25.12 2.54 9.91
N LEU A 131 24.87 2.90 8.66
CA LEU A 131 24.17 4.13 8.35
C LEU A 131 22.70 4.01 8.75
N PRO A 132 22.13 5.02 9.44
CA PRO A 132 20.71 5.05 9.74
C PRO A 132 19.94 5.05 8.42
N ARG A 133 19.21 3.97 8.18
CA ARG A 133 18.39 3.83 6.96
C ARG A 133 17.12 4.69 7.15
N PRO A 134 16.75 5.54 6.20
CA PRO A 134 15.53 6.35 6.33
C PRO A 134 14.32 5.43 6.50
N LEU A 135 13.42 5.78 7.43
CA LEU A 135 12.24 4.95 7.77
C LEU A 135 11.34 4.67 6.55
N THR A 136 11.33 5.60 5.59
CA THR A 136 10.62 5.51 4.31
C THR A 136 11.09 4.36 3.42
N SER A 137 12.28 3.81 3.67
CA SER A 137 12.80 2.68 2.89
C SER A 137 12.35 1.32 3.44
N SER A 138 11.78 1.27 4.66
CA SER A 138 11.33 0.06 5.32
C SER A 138 9.82 -0.09 5.19
N ALA A 139 9.38 -1.01 4.35
CA ALA A 139 7.95 -1.25 4.11
C ALA A 139 7.20 -1.63 5.41
N SER A 140 7.85 -2.34 6.33
CA SER A 140 7.27 -2.65 7.64
C SER A 140 7.15 -1.43 8.54
N ALA A 141 8.12 -0.50 8.48
CA ALA A 141 8.05 0.74 9.26
C ALA A 141 6.92 1.65 8.73
N ILE A 142 6.81 1.77 7.40
CA ILE A 142 5.72 2.52 6.76
C ILE A 142 4.35 1.98 7.17
N ARG A 143 4.12 0.67 7.05
CA ARG A 143 2.81 0.08 7.45
C ARG A 143 2.46 0.35 8.92
N LYS A 144 3.45 0.29 9.81
CA LYS A 144 3.24 0.60 11.24
C LYS A 144 2.94 2.08 11.47
N LEU A 145 3.60 2.98 10.74
CA LEU A 145 3.36 4.42 10.81
C LEU A 145 1.99 4.79 10.23
N MET A 146 1.59 4.21 9.11
CA MET A 146 0.24 4.37 8.55
C MET A 146 -0.83 3.88 9.54
N ARG A 147 -0.64 2.70 10.10
CA ARG A 147 -1.56 2.18 11.13
C ARG A 147 -1.62 3.08 12.37
N LYS A 148 -0.49 3.67 12.79
CA LYS A 148 -0.46 4.64 13.88
C LYS A 148 -1.23 5.92 13.52
N ALA A 149 -1.06 6.42 12.30
CA ALA A 149 -1.75 7.61 11.80
C ALA A 149 -3.28 7.40 11.79
N GLU A 150 -3.74 6.24 11.30
CA GLU A 150 -5.15 5.83 11.37
C GLU A 150 -5.69 5.86 12.80
N LEU A 151 -4.95 5.29 13.76
CA LEU A 151 -5.34 5.27 15.17
C LEU A 151 -5.33 6.66 15.83
N MET A 152 -4.56 7.61 15.29
CA MET A 152 -4.55 9.01 15.72
C MET A 152 -5.61 9.86 15.00
N GLY A 153 -6.44 9.26 14.14
CA GLY A 153 -7.48 9.97 13.37
C GLY A 153 -6.92 10.81 12.23
N ILE A 154 -5.67 10.58 11.81
CA ILE A 154 -5.04 11.26 10.68
C ILE A 154 -5.43 10.50 9.41
N SER A 155 -6.13 11.17 8.48
CA SER A 155 -6.49 10.57 7.20
C SER A 155 -5.23 10.23 6.39
N THR A 156 -5.04 8.94 6.11
CA THR A 156 -3.96 8.42 5.27
C THR A 156 -4.27 8.51 3.77
N ASP A 157 -5.50 8.89 3.41
CA ASP A 157 -6.02 8.87 2.04
C ASP A 157 -5.57 10.11 1.23
N ILE A 158 -4.88 11.05 1.86
CA ILE A 158 -4.46 12.33 1.25
C ILE A 158 -3.21 12.16 0.37
N PHE A 159 -2.48 11.04 0.50
CA PHE A 159 -1.37 10.73 -0.39
C PHE A 159 -1.85 9.77 -1.47
N PRO A 160 -2.09 10.22 -2.72
CA PRO A 160 -2.34 9.30 -3.81
C PRO A 160 -1.12 8.37 -3.92
N VAL A 161 -1.32 7.10 -3.58
CA VAL A 161 -0.43 6.04 -4.03
C VAL A 161 -0.60 5.99 -5.53
N ASP A 162 0.36 6.58 -6.24
CA ASP A 162 0.47 6.44 -7.68
C ASP A 162 0.64 4.94 -8.00
N THR A 163 -0.47 4.31 -8.36
CA THR A 163 -0.53 2.94 -8.87
C THR A 163 -0.04 2.87 -10.34
N SER A 164 0.41 3.99 -10.91
CA SER A 164 0.98 4.09 -12.25
C SER A 164 2.26 3.26 -12.40
N ASP A 165 3.07 3.13 -11.33
CA ASP A 165 4.28 2.30 -11.35
C ASP A 165 4.01 0.79 -11.37
N THR A 166 2.79 0.34 -11.03
CA THR A 166 2.41 -1.08 -11.12
C THR A 166 2.18 -1.55 -12.55
N ASN A 167 1.91 -0.63 -13.50
CA ASN A 167 1.65 -0.97 -14.91
C ASN A 167 2.88 -0.81 -15.81
N ALA A 168 3.93 -0.12 -15.37
CA ALA A 168 5.12 0.18 -16.18
C ALA A 168 6.19 -0.95 -16.24
N SER A 169 5.96 -2.11 -15.61
CA SER A 169 6.95 -3.20 -15.55
C SER A 169 6.40 -4.50 -16.13
N LEU A 170 6.12 -4.50 -17.44
CA LEU A 170 5.91 -5.73 -18.21
C LEU A 170 7.22 -6.51 -18.44
N ASP A 171 8.38 -5.87 -18.23
CA ASP A 171 9.70 -6.49 -18.31
C ASP A 171 10.31 -6.54 -16.90
N GLY A 172 10.60 -7.74 -16.38
CA GLY A 172 10.99 -8.01 -15.00
C GLY A 172 12.33 -7.42 -14.53
N ARG A 173 12.87 -6.44 -15.27
CA ARG A 173 14.06 -5.67 -14.89
C ARG A 173 13.62 -4.35 -14.28
N ARG A 174 13.58 -4.28 -12.95
CA ARG A 174 13.54 -2.99 -12.24
C ARG A 174 14.83 -2.23 -12.60
N LYS A 175 14.79 -1.42 -13.65
CA LYS A 175 15.82 -0.39 -13.87
C LYS A 175 15.76 0.49 -12.64
N HIS A 176 16.88 0.57 -11.91
CA HIS A 176 17.05 1.49 -10.80
C HIS A 176 16.85 2.91 -11.32
N LYS A 177 15.62 3.43 -11.25
CA LYS A 177 15.32 4.83 -11.53
C LYS A 177 15.94 5.63 -10.39
N GLN A 178 16.92 6.47 -10.71
CA GLN A 178 17.46 7.45 -9.78
C GLN A 178 16.28 8.35 -9.35
N PRO A 179 15.96 8.45 -8.04
CA PRO A 179 14.78 9.17 -7.57
C PRO A 179 14.80 10.69 -7.83
N ALA A 180 15.89 11.23 -8.36
CA ALA A 180 16.09 12.66 -8.53
C ALA A 180 15.50 13.24 -9.84
N LEU A 181 15.09 12.41 -10.81
CA LEU A 181 14.68 12.89 -12.15
C LEU A 181 13.49 12.11 -12.71
N THR A 182 12.48 11.87 -11.90
CA THR A 182 11.19 11.35 -12.38
C THR A 182 10.36 12.52 -12.96
N ALA A 183 9.53 12.26 -13.98
CA ALA A 183 8.62 13.26 -14.52
C ALA A 183 7.73 13.90 -13.43
N ASP A 184 7.33 13.12 -12.43
CA ASP A 184 6.54 13.59 -11.29
C ASP A 184 7.31 14.55 -10.39
N PHE A 185 8.62 14.37 -10.25
CA PHE A 185 9.48 15.30 -9.51
C PHE A 185 9.56 16.65 -10.23
N VAL A 186 9.75 16.63 -11.55
CA VAL A 186 9.79 17.86 -12.36
C VAL A 186 8.43 18.56 -12.32
N ASN A 187 7.33 17.83 -12.51
CA ASN A 187 5.98 18.38 -12.46
C ASN A 187 5.63 18.96 -11.09
N TYR A 188 6.00 18.29 -10.00
CA TYR A 188 5.79 18.82 -8.64
C TYR A 188 6.47 20.18 -8.43
N TYR A 189 7.72 20.33 -8.86
CA TYR A 189 8.44 21.60 -8.71
C TYR A 189 7.91 22.69 -9.63
N LEU A 190 7.51 22.36 -10.86
CA LEU A 190 6.87 23.31 -11.77
C LEU A 190 5.54 23.81 -11.19
N GLU A 191 4.66 22.90 -10.76
CA GLU A 191 3.37 23.25 -10.18
C GLU A 191 3.52 24.04 -8.87
N ARG A 192 4.47 23.64 -8.01
CA ARG A 192 4.81 24.37 -6.78
C ARG A 192 5.28 25.78 -7.11
N ASN A 193 6.14 25.97 -8.10
CA ASN A 193 6.63 27.30 -8.48
C ASN A 193 5.50 28.18 -9.01
N MET A 194 4.59 27.62 -9.82
CA MET A 194 3.40 28.35 -10.28
C MET A 194 2.48 28.75 -9.12
N ARG A 195 2.21 27.83 -8.20
CA ARG A 195 1.40 28.13 -6.99
C ARG A 195 2.06 29.17 -6.10
N MET A 196 3.38 29.14 -5.94
CA MET A 196 4.12 30.14 -5.17
C MET A 196 3.96 31.54 -5.76
N ILE A 197 4.00 31.68 -7.10
CA ILE A 197 3.78 32.97 -7.78
C ILE A 197 2.35 33.46 -7.51
N GLN A 198 1.34 32.61 -7.73
CA GLN A 198 -0.06 32.97 -7.49
C GLN A 198 -0.33 33.38 -6.03
N ILE A 199 0.26 32.68 -5.07
CA ILE A 199 0.13 33.03 -3.65
C ILE A 199 0.78 34.39 -3.37
N GLN A 200 1.94 34.67 -3.95
CA GLN A 200 2.63 35.94 -3.79
C GLN A 200 1.81 37.11 -4.36
N ASP A 201 1.23 36.92 -5.56
CA ASP A 201 0.36 37.89 -6.20
C ASP A 201 -0.88 38.15 -5.33
N ASN A 202 -1.55 37.10 -4.87
CA ASN A 202 -2.71 37.21 -3.98
C ASN A 202 -2.36 37.94 -2.67
N ILE A 203 -1.20 37.66 -2.06
CA ILE A 203 -0.75 38.36 -0.84
C ILE A 203 -0.56 39.85 -1.13
N SER A 204 0.01 40.20 -2.30
CA SER A 204 0.21 41.60 -2.67
C SER A 204 -1.12 42.35 -2.90
N GLU A 205 -2.08 41.70 -3.55
CA GLU A 205 -3.43 42.25 -3.76
C GLU A 205 -4.17 42.46 -2.43
N GLN A 206 -4.13 41.47 -1.54
CA GLN A 206 -4.76 41.55 -0.22
C GLN A 206 -4.15 42.66 0.64
N LYS A 207 -2.83 42.89 0.57
CA LYS A 207 -2.18 44.03 1.23
C LYS A 207 -2.66 45.37 0.67
N ASN A 208 -2.71 45.50 -0.66
CA ASN A 208 -3.20 46.73 -1.29
C ASN A 208 -4.67 47.02 -0.95
N LEU A 209 -5.51 45.99 -0.87
CA LEU A 209 -6.91 46.12 -0.45
C LEU A 209 -7.00 46.53 1.03
N LYS A 210 -6.21 45.90 1.90
CA LYS A 210 -6.13 46.26 3.31
C LYS A 210 -5.78 47.73 3.50
N ASP A 211 -4.73 48.21 2.82
CA ASP A 211 -4.27 49.61 2.95
C ASP A 211 -5.34 50.60 2.46
N LYS A 212 -6.06 50.27 1.39
CA LYS A 212 -7.20 51.07 0.91
C LYS A 212 -8.32 51.15 1.95
N LEU A 213 -8.73 50.00 2.50
CA LEU A 213 -9.79 49.93 3.50
C LEU A 213 -9.40 50.65 4.80
N GLU A 214 -8.16 50.53 5.25
CA GLU A 214 -7.66 51.29 6.41
C GLU A 214 -7.73 52.80 6.14
N SER A 215 -7.37 53.26 4.94
CA SER A 215 -7.47 54.68 4.57
C SER A 215 -8.91 55.20 4.52
N GLU A 216 -9.86 54.36 4.07
CA GLU A 216 -11.29 54.70 4.05
C GLU A 216 -11.87 54.70 5.46
N GLN A 217 -11.49 53.73 6.29
CA GLN A 217 -11.88 53.66 7.69
C GLN A 217 -11.42 54.91 8.46
N GLU A 218 -10.18 55.37 8.26
CA GLU A 218 -9.68 56.59 8.91
C GLU A 218 -10.49 57.83 8.48
N LYS A 219 -10.79 57.97 7.18
CA LYS A 219 -11.63 59.08 6.67
C LYS A 219 -13.02 59.06 7.30
N LEU A 220 -13.66 57.89 7.33
CA LEU A 220 -14.99 57.72 7.92
C LEU A 220 -14.98 57.99 9.43
N HIS A 221 -13.93 57.58 10.15
CA HIS A 221 -13.78 57.89 11.57
C HIS A 221 -13.69 59.40 11.82
N VAL A 222 -12.93 60.12 10.99
CA VAL A 222 -12.84 61.59 11.09
C VAL A 222 -14.19 62.25 10.81
N GLU A 223 -14.92 61.82 9.78
CA GLU A 223 -16.25 62.35 9.47
C GLU A 223 -17.27 62.03 10.57
N TYR A 224 -17.30 60.80 11.06
CA TYR A 224 -18.15 60.38 12.17
C TYR A 224 -17.89 61.21 13.42
N ASN A 225 -16.62 61.42 13.78
CA ASN A 225 -16.24 62.25 14.93
C ASN A 225 -16.69 63.70 14.75
N LYS A 226 -16.60 64.27 13.55
CA LYS A 226 -17.12 65.62 13.27
C LYS A 226 -18.62 65.68 13.51
N VAL A 227 -19.39 64.76 12.91
CA VAL A 227 -20.86 64.71 13.03
C VAL A 227 -21.30 64.48 14.48
N SER A 228 -20.63 63.58 15.20
CA SER A 228 -20.86 63.31 16.61
C SER A 228 -20.66 64.57 17.47
N ASN A 229 -19.55 65.28 17.27
CA ASN A 229 -19.27 66.52 17.98
C ASN A 229 -20.30 67.62 17.69
N THR A 230 -20.71 67.80 16.43
CA THR A 230 -21.77 68.76 16.06
C THR A 230 -23.11 68.38 16.70
N THR A 231 -23.48 67.10 16.68
CA THR A 231 -24.72 66.61 17.30
C THR A 231 -24.70 66.83 18.82
N GLN A 232 -23.58 66.55 19.48
CA GLN A 232 -23.41 66.79 20.91
C GLN A 232 -23.48 68.28 21.27
N ARG A 233 -22.90 69.16 20.45
CA ARG A 233 -23.03 70.62 20.59
C ARG A 233 -24.48 71.05 20.46
N MET A 234 -25.19 70.61 19.41
CA MET A 234 -26.61 70.94 19.21
C MET A 234 -27.48 70.47 20.39
N CYS A 235 -27.23 69.27 20.92
CA CYS A 235 -27.94 68.75 22.09
C CYS A 235 -27.70 69.62 23.34
N ARG A 236 -26.45 70.06 23.58
CA ARG A 236 -26.13 71.01 24.66
C ARG A 236 -26.83 72.36 24.47
N PHE A 237 -26.83 72.92 23.26
CA PHE A 237 -27.55 74.16 22.98
C PHE A 237 -29.06 74.01 23.22
N GLY A 238 -29.65 72.89 22.80
CA GLY A 238 -31.06 72.58 23.06
C GLY A 238 -31.40 72.48 24.55
N CYS A 239 -30.52 71.89 25.36
CA CYS A 239 -30.68 71.86 26.82
C CYS A 239 -30.62 73.28 27.42
N MET A 240 -29.64 74.08 27.01
CA MET A 240 -29.49 75.46 27.51
C MET A 240 -30.69 76.34 27.13
N THR A 241 -31.20 76.24 25.90
CA THR A 241 -32.38 77.01 25.49
C THR A 241 -33.63 76.58 26.25
N PHE A 242 -33.80 75.27 26.47
CA PHE A 242 -34.89 74.74 27.30
C PHE A 242 -34.83 75.28 28.75
N ASP A 243 -33.64 75.28 29.36
CA ASP A 243 -33.43 75.83 30.71
C ASP A 243 -33.73 77.34 30.80
N ILE A 244 -33.35 78.12 29.77
CA ILE A 244 -33.65 79.56 29.71
C ILE A 244 -35.15 79.79 29.58
N VAL A 245 -35.84 79.03 28.71
CA VAL A 245 -37.30 79.14 28.52
C VAL A 245 -38.03 78.79 29.82
N LEU A 246 -37.59 77.75 30.54
CA LEU A 246 -38.13 77.41 31.86
C LEU A 246 -37.94 78.55 32.87
N LYS A 247 -36.74 79.13 32.97
CA LYS A 247 -36.46 80.27 33.87
C LYS A 247 -37.30 81.50 33.54
N LEU A 248 -37.49 81.81 32.27
CA LEU A 248 -38.35 82.93 31.82
C LEU A 248 -39.81 82.67 32.14
N ALA A 249 -40.30 81.44 31.95
CA ALA A 249 -41.66 81.05 32.30
C ALA A 249 -41.91 81.17 33.82
N ASP A 250 -40.95 80.73 34.65
CA ASP A 250 -41.02 80.87 36.10
C ASP A 250 -40.94 82.33 36.56
N SER A 251 -40.12 83.16 35.90
CA SER A 251 -40.02 84.60 36.20
C SER A 251 -41.31 85.34 35.86
N LYS A 252 -41.95 85.01 34.73
CA LYS A 252 -43.28 85.54 34.37
C LYS A 252 -44.35 85.14 35.40
N LYS A 253 -44.35 83.89 35.86
CA LYS A 253 -45.26 83.44 36.92
C LYS A 253 -45.09 84.25 38.20
N ARG A 254 -43.86 84.60 38.60
CA ARG A 254 -43.60 85.41 39.80
C ARG A 254 -43.98 86.88 39.67
N MET A 255 -44.05 87.44 38.47
CA MET A 255 -44.51 88.83 38.26
C MET A 255 -46.04 88.99 38.21
N CYS A 256 -46.78 87.89 38.05
CA CYS A 256 -48.24 87.90 37.98
C CYS A 256 -48.92 87.56 39.32
N PHE A 257 -48.15 87.49 40.43
CA PHE A 257 -48.63 87.29 41.80
C PHE A 257 -48.06 88.36 42.73
#